data_AF-A0A0A1U3D6-F1
#
_entry.id   AF-A0A0A1U3D6-F1
#
_cell.length_a   1.000
_cell.length_b   1.000
_cell.length_c   1.000
_cell.angle_alpha   90.00
_cell.angle_beta   90.00
_cell.angle_gamma   90.00
#
_symmetry.space_group_name_H-M   'P 1'
#
loop_
_entity.id
_entity.type
_entity.pdbx_description
1 polymer ?
#
loop_
_entity_poly.entity_id
_entity_poly.type
_entity_poly.pdbx_seq_one_letter_code
_entity_poly.pdbx_strand_id
1 'polypeptide(L)'
;MFSIVFDSQHKNTEQISKWVSEECPEAILLINKSVSFDNFVFYGAKWNFAGDDSFQLDSTKTFVFLSHQPPYNIMDMMSVAPFSPPTYHGGSHQILSFITKYKPKLVCFGHTHNCFGVVKDETTTYVNATFVNELSIPIKGPVLLQYINGEFTRKEYNVFKTI
;
A
#
# COMPACT_ATOMS: atom_id res chain seq x y z
N MET A 1 16.45 -0.97 10.89
CA MET A 1 15.01 -0.89 10.54
C MET A 1 14.94 0.05 9.35
N PHE A 2 14.37 -0.38 8.23
CA PHE A 2 14.27 0.45 7.03
C PHE A 2 12.83 0.92 6.84
N SER A 3 12.65 2.11 6.28
CA SER A 3 11.34 2.66 5.97
C SER A 3 11.17 2.72 4.45
N ILE A 4 10.04 2.26 3.93
CA ILE A 4 9.70 2.41 2.52
C ILE A 4 8.56 3.41 2.43
N VAL A 5 8.77 4.44 1.62
CA VAL A 5 7.77 5.46 1.33
C VAL A 5 7.42 5.38 -0.15
N PHE A 6 6.12 5.47 -0.45
CA PHE A 6 5.61 5.46 -1.81
C PHE A 6 4.61 6.61 -1.99
N ASP A 7 4.36 6.92 -3.26
CA ASP A 7 3.90 8.19 -3.80
C ASP A 7 2.66 8.86 -3.14
N SER A 8 2.53 10.17 -3.37
CA SER A 8 1.37 10.99 -2.95
C SER A 8 0.71 11.67 -4.15
N GLN A 9 -0.62 11.77 -4.13
CA GLN A 9 -1.48 12.32 -5.19
C GLN A 9 -1.11 13.74 -5.70
N HIS A 10 -0.30 14.52 -4.97
CA HIS A 10 -0.29 15.98 -5.11
C HIS A 10 1.07 16.70 -5.06
N LYS A 11 2.22 16.02 -5.15
CA LYS A 11 3.52 16.71 -5.13
C LYS A 11 4.38 16.36 -6.34
N ASN A 12 5.14 17.35 -6.82
CA ASN A 12 6.21 17.14 -7.78
C ASN A 12 7.19 16.09 -7.22
N THR A 13 7.47 15.05 -7.99
CA THR A 13 8.39 13.96 -7.63
C THR A 13 9.75 14.46 -7.14
N GLU A 14 10.28 15.54 -7.72
CA GLU A 14 11.54 16.14 -7.29
C GLU A 14 11.46 16.71 -5.86
N GLN A 15 10.35 17.37 -5.55
CA GLN A 15 10.13 17.96 -4.23
C GLN A 15 9.96 16.87 -3.16
N ILE A 16 9.24 15.78 -3.47
CA ILE A 16 9.14 14.63 -2.58
C ILE A 16 10.52 14.00 -2.39
N SER A 17 11.25 13.75 -3.47
CA SER A 17 12.58 13.12 -3.40
C SER A 17 13.53 13.93 -2.53
N LYS A 18 13.54 15.27 -2.70
CA LYS A 18 14.34 16.17 -1.87
C LYS A 18 13.92 16.10 -0.41
N TRP A 19 12.62 16.26 -0.12
CA TRP A 19 12.11 16.20 1.25
C TRP A 19 12.41 14.86 1.94
N VAL A 20 12.23 13.73 1.24
CA VAL A 20 12.56 12.40 1.78
C VAL A 20 14.06 12.31 2.10
N SER A 21 14.93 12.78 1.20
CA SER A 21 16.38 12.74 1.46
C SER A 21 16.83 13.63 2.61
N GLU A 22 16.15 14.77 2.84
CA GLU A 22 16.52 15.74 3.87
C GLU A 22 15.93 15.37 5.24
N GLU A 23 14.66 14.99 5.30
CA GLU A 23 13.91 14.78 6.55
C GLU A 23 13.81 13.32 6.96
N CYS A 24 13.98 12.38 6.02
CA CYS A 24 13.83 10.94 6.24
C CYS A 24 14.96 10.15 5.54
N PRO A 25 16.24 10.38 5.88
CA PRO A 25 17.38 9.81 5.14
C PRO A 25 17.42 8.27 5.13
N GLU A 26 16.77 7.63 6.10
CA GLU A 26 16.63 6.17 6.19
C GLU A 26 15.47 5.61 5.35
N ALA A 27 14.68 6.48 4.71
CA ALA A 27 13.55 6.10 3.90
C ALA A 27 13.93 5.94 2.42
N ILE A 28 13.41 4.89 1.81
CA ILE A 28 13.58 4.63 0.38
C ILE A 28 12.29 5.02 -0.34
N LEU A 29 12.39 6.02 -1.22
CA LEU A 29 11.29 6.46 -2.05
C LEU A 29 11.17 5.57 -3.29
N LEU A 30 10.02 4.90 -3.44
CA LEU A 30 9.73 4.06 -4.62
C LEU A 30 8.67 4.72 -5.50
N ILE A 31 9.06 5.08 -6.73
CA ILE A 31 8.19 5.65 -7.78
C ILE A 31 8.51 4.92 -9.08
N ASN A 32 7.66 3.94 -9.43
CA ASN A 32 7.88 2.97 -10.50
C ASN A 32 9.28 2.34 -10.43
N LYS A 33 9.67 1.94 -9.23
CA LYS A 33 10.97 1.33 -8.94
C LYS A 33 10.78 0.21 -7.94
N SER A 34 11.68 -0.77 -8.03
CA SER A 34 11.81 -1.82 -7.04
C SER A 34 13.06 -1.66 -6.19
N VAL A 35 12.99 -2.24 -5.00
CA VAL A 35 14.15 -2.47 -4.15
C VAL A 35 14.03 -3.86 -3.52
N SER A 36 15.15 -4.54 -3.38
CA SER A 36 15.20 -5.88 -2.82
C SER A 36 15.92 -5.86 -1.47
N PHE A 37 15.30 -6.45 -0.46
CA PHE A 37 15.86 -6.63 0.88
C PHE A 37 15.57 -8.05 1.35
N ASP A 38 16.62 -8.75 1.78
CA ASP A 38 16.54 -10.17 2.14
C ASP A 38 15.79 -10.99 1.07
N ASN A 39 14.75 -11.71 1.50
CA ASN A 39 13.88 -12.54 0.67
C ASN A 39 12.68 -11.77 0.12
N PHE A 40 12.69 -10.44 0.13
CA PHE A 40 11.60 -9.61 -0.38
C PHE A 40 12.06 -8.75 -1.55
N VAL A 41 11.13 -8.52 -2.48
CA VAL A 41 11.21 -7.47 -3.48
C VAL A 41 10.00 -6.57 -3.30
N PHE A 42 10.25 -5.28 -3.08
CA PHE A 42 9.22 -4.25 -2.97
C PHE A 42 9.18 -3.48 -4.27
N TYR A 43 7.99 -3.23 -4.81
CA TYR A 43 7.80 -2.34 -5.95
C TYR A 43 6.79 -1.26 -5.58
N GLY A 44 7.16 0.00 -5.74
CA GLY A 44 6.26 1.14 -5.53
C GLY A 44 5.74 1.70 -6.84
N ALA A 45 4.43 1.61 -7.06
CA ALA A 45 3.75 2.27 -8.16
C ALA A 45 3.50 3.75 -7.85
N LYS A 46 3.70 4.60 -8.86
CA LYS A 46 3.31 6.01 -8.80
C LYS A 46 1.79 6.21 -8.77
N TRP A 47 1.33 7.40 -8.38
CA TRP A 47 -0.04 7.85 -8.57
C TRP A 47 -0.41 7.84 -10.07
N ASN A 48 -1.65 7.46 -10.40
CA ASN A 48 -2.10 7.19 -11.77
C ASN A 48 -1.20 6.16 -12.46
N PHE A 49 -0.95 5.05 -11.77
CA PHE A 49 -0.19 3.94 -12.32
C PHE A 49 -0.87 3.38 -13.59
N ALA A 50 -0.11 3.34 -14.68
CA ALA A 50 -0.57 2.88 -15.98
C ALA A 50 -0.05 1.47 -16.35
N GLY A 51 0.53 0.76 -15.38
CA GLY A 51 1.31 -0.45 -15.62
C GLY A 51 2.81 -0.16 -15.71
N ASP A 52 3.59 -1.24 -15.68
CA ASP A 52 5.03 -1.22 -15.94
C ASP A 52 5.45 -2.56 -16.57
N ASP A 53 5.67 -2.55 -17.88
CA ASP A 53 6.13 -3.73 -18.63
C ASP A 53 7.63 -4.00 -18.44
N SER A 54 8.38 -3.02 -17.92
CA SER A 54 9.79 -3.20 -17.61
C SER A 54 10.01 -3.98 -16.31
N PHE A 55 9.00 -4.04 -15.43
CA PHE A 55 9.09 -4.76 -14.16
C PHE A 55 9.34 -6.26 -14.38
N GLN A 56 10.50 -6.71 -13.90
CA GLN A 56 10.91 -8.11 -13.86
C GLN A 56 10.76 -8.65 -12.45
N LEU A 57 9.90 -9.67 -12.30
CA LEU A 57 9.70 -10.34 -11.02
C LEU A 57 10.84 -11.34 -10.77
N ASP A 58 11.53 -11.17 -9.65
CA ASP A 58 12.42 -12.19 -9.10
C ASP A 58 11.58 -13.28 -8.41
N SER A 59 11.44 -14.43 -9.07
CA SER A 59 10.64 -15.55 -8.57
C SER A 59 11.22 -16.24 -7.33
N THR A 60 12.47 -15.93 -6.96
CA THR A 60 13.09 -16.46 -5.73
C THR A 60 12.74 -15.62 -4.49
N LYS A 61 12.11 -14.45 -4.68
CA LYS A 61 11.76 -13.52 -3.62
C LYS A 61 10.25 -13.36 -3.46
N THR A 62 9.86 -13.00 -2.25
CA THR A 62 8.49 -12.63 -1.90
C THR A 62 8.19 -11.25 -2.44
N PHE A 63 7.23 -11.16 -3.34
CA PHE A 63 6.85 -9.90 -3.95
C PHE A 63 5.85 -9.12 -3.09
N VAL A 64 6.20 -7.87 -2.80
CA VAL A 64 5.36 -6.87 -2.13
C VAL A 64 5.11 -5.71 -3.07
N PHE A 65 3.83 -5.41 -3.32
CA PHE A 65 3.42 -4.31 -4.18
C PHE A 65 2.88 -3.16 -3.33
N LEU A 66 3.35 -1.95 -3.60
CA LEU A 66 2.96 -0.74 -2.89
C LEU A 66 2.35 0.23 -3.90
N SER A 67 1.16 0.75 -3.61
CA SER A 67 0.49 1.73 -4.47
C SER A 67 -0.30 2.71 -3.64
N HIS A 68 -0.37 3.98 -4.04
CA HIS A 68 -1.25 4.92 -3.33
C HIS A 68 -2.73 4.56 -3.51
N GLN A 69 -3.12 4.28 -4.75
CA GLN A 69 -4.49 3.94 -5.14
C GLN A 69 -4.81 2.47 -4.80
N PRO A 70 -6.04 2.14 -4.37
CA PRO A 70 -6.47 0.76 -4.21
C PRO A 70 -6.68 0.06 -5.57
N PRO A 71 -6.63 -1.28 -5.62
CA PRO A 71 -7.08 -2.04 -6.78
C PRO A 71 -8.59 -1.90 -6.97
N TYR A 72 -9.06 -1.91 -8.21
CA TYR A 72 -10.50 -1.93 -8.48
C TYR A 72 -11.20 -3.12 -7.81
N ASN A 73 -12.37 -2.88 -7.21
CA ASN A 73 -13.16 -3.83 -6.42
C ASN A 73 -12.49 -4.40 -5.16
N ILE A 74 -11.35 -3.89 -4.72
CA ILE A 74 -10.65 -4.36 -3.51
C ILE A 74 -10.45 -3.20 -2.55
N MET A 75 -11.28 -3.17 -1.49
CA MET A 75 -11.23 -2.13 -0.44
C MET A 75 -11.25 -0.70 -1.02
N ASP A 76 -12.00 -0.50 -2.11
CA ASP A 76 -11.95 0.71 -2.94
C ASP A 76 -13.27 1.47 -2.99
N MET A 77 -14.18 1.20 -2.06
CA MET A 77 -15.47 1.88 -1.99
C MET A 77 -15.25 3.34 -1.56
N MET A 78 -15.76 4.29 -2.33
CA MET A 78 -15.68 5.72 -2.04
C MET A 78 -17.08 6.31 -1.89
N SER A 79 -17.22 7.38 -1.10
CA SER A 79 -18.47 8.14 -0.98
C SER A 79 -18.40 9.42 -1.81
N VAL A 80 -19.53 9.82 -2.45
CA VAL A 80 -19.62 11.07 -3.22
C VAL A 80 -19.51 12.31 -2.33
N ALA A 81 -19.96 12.20 -1.08
CA ALA A 81 -19.74 13.20 -0.03
C ALA A 81 -19.54 12.49 1.32
N PRO A 82 -18.89 13.13 2.31
CA PRO A 82 -18.72 12.55 3.63
C PRO A 82 -20.07 12.10 4.20
N PHE A 83 -20.13 10.85 4.68
CA PHE A 83 -21.32 10.25 5.30
C PHE A 83 -22.57 10.16 4.41
N SER A 84 -22.44 10.30 3.08
CA SER A 84 -23.58 10.32 2.16
C SER A 84 -23.53 9.17 1.14
N PRO A 85 -24.60 8.39 0.98
CA PRO A 85 -24.80 7.58 -0.23
C PRO A 85 -25.05 8.50 -1.45
N PRO A 86 -24.74 8.06 -2.69
CA PRO A 86 -24.26 6.73 -3.06
C PRO A 86 -22.75 6.53 -2.87
N THR A 87 -22.34 5.26 -2.77
CA THR A 87 -20.94 4.85 -2.85
C THR A 87 -20.62 4.28 -4.23
N TYR A 88 -19.35 4.36 -4.65
CA TYR A 88 -18.88 3.82 -5.92
C TYR A 88 -17.47 3.23 -5.77
N HIS A 89 -17.07 2.37 -6.71
CA HIS A 89 -15.71 1.82 -6.76
C HIS A 89 -14.76 2.83 -7.39
N GLY A 90 -13.79 3.31 -6.61
CA GLY A 90 -12.77 4.28 -7.05
C GLY A 90 -11.39 3.67 -7.33
N GLY A 91 -11.26 2.34 -7.25
CA GLY A 91 -9.99 1.66 -7.44
C GLY A 91 -9.51 1.63 -8.90
N SER A 92 -8.22 1.38 -9.06
CA SER A 92 -7.57 1.34 -10.38
C SER A 92 -7.62 -0.05 -11.00
N HIS A 93 -8.13 -0.11 -12.24
CA HIS A 93 -8.10 -1.33 -13.06
C HIS A 93 -6.66 -1.73 -13.42
N GLN A 94 -5.76 -0.76 -13.64
CA GLN A 94 -4.36 -1.05 -13.99
C GLN A 94 -3.59 -1.67 -12.83
N ILE A 95 -3.87 -1.21 -11.60
CA ILE A 95 -3.34 -1.82 -10.38
C ILE A 95 -3.86 -3.26 -10.25
N LEU A 96 -5.16 -3.49 -10.46
CA LEU A 96 -5.74 -4.84 -10.44
C LEU A 96 -5.12 -5.75 -11.51
N SER A 97 -4.92 -5.26 -12.73
CA SER A 97 -4.27 -6.00 -13.82
C SER A 97 -2.82 -6.37 -13.47
N PHE A 98 -2.08 -5.46 -12.85
CA PHE A 98 -0.70 -5.70 -12.40
C PHE A 98 -0.63 -6.75 -11.28
N ILE A 99 -1.54 -6.67 -10.31
CA ILE A 99 -1.67 -7.67 -9.24
C ILE A 99 -2.04 -9.04 -9.83
N THR A 100 -2.99 -9.09 -10.76
CA THR A 100 -3.40 -10.32 -11.45
C THR A 100 -2.24 -10.98 -12.19
N LYS A 101 -1.40 -10.16 -12.86
CA LYS A 101 -0.24 -10.62 -13.63
C LYS A 101 0.88 -11.16 -12.74
N TYR A 102 1.24 -10.43 -11.67
CA TYR A 102 2.45 -10.72 -10.89
C TYR A 102 2.18 -11.40 -9.53
N LYS A 103 0.93 -11.48 -9.08
CA LYS A 103 0.47 -12.16 -7.87
C LYS A 103 1.33 -11.87 -6.62
N PRO A 104 1.48 -10.58 -6.23
CA PRO A 104 2.21 -10.21 -5.01
C PRO A 104 1.63 -10.92 -3.80
N LYS A 105 2.48 -11.28 -2.83
CA LYS A 105 2.00 -11.85 -1.55
C LYS A 105 1.35 -10.80 -0.65
N LEU A 106 1.74 -9.54 -0.83
CA LEU A 106 1.22 -8.40 -0.09
C LEU A 106 1.03 -7.20 -1.02
N VAL A 107 -0.13 -6.57 -0.93
CA VAL A 107 -0.44 -5.29 -1.57
C VAL A 107 -0.79 -4.29 -0.48
N CYS A 108 0.00 -3.22 -0.34
CA CYS A 108 -0.29 -2.14 0.60
C CYS A 108 -0.67 -0.86 -0.15
N PHE A 109 -1.78 -0.26 0.27
CA PHE A 109 -2.31 0.97 -0.33
C PHE A 109 -3.05 1.85 0.68
N GLY A 110 -3.56 2.98 0.21
CA GLY A 110 -4.33 3.94 1.01
C GLY A 110 -5.49 4.53 0.23
N HIS A 111 -5.64 5.86 0.30
CA HIS A 111 -6.63 6.68 -0.41
C HIS A 111 -8.10 6.52 0.01
N THR A 112 -8.61 5.30 0.19
CA THR A 112 -10.03 5.07 0.56
C THR A 112 -10.20 5.04 2.07
N HIS A 113 -10.44 6.20 2.67
CA HIS A 113 -10.40 6.42 4.11
C HIS A 113 -11.43 5.59 4.91
N ASN A 114 -12.56 5.25 4.31
CA ASN A 114 -13.61 4.38 4.84
C ASN A 114 -13.29 2.87 4.79
N CYS A 115 -12.29 2.45 4.02
CA CYS A 115 -11.95 1.04 3.80
C CYS A 115 -10.67 0.59 4.52
N PHE A 116 -10.30 1.20 5.65
CA PHE A 116 -9.14 0.78 6.44
C PHE A 116 -9.24 -0.69 6.88
N GLY A 117 -8.14 -1.44 6.76
CA GLY A 117 -8.07 -2.79 7.28
C GLY A 117 -7.23 -3.73 6.44
N VAL A 118 -7.50 -5.02 6.61
CA VAL A 118 -6.80 -6.12 5.94
C VAL A 118 -7.85 -7.08 5.38
N VAL A 119 -7.74 -7.42 4.10
CA VAL A 119 -8.48 -8.52 3.48
C VAL A 119 -7.49 -9.46 2.79
N LYS A 120 -7.86 -10.73 2.62
CA LYS A 120 -7.00 -11.75 2.01
C LYS A 120 -7.82 -12.55 1.01
N ASP A 121 -7.27 -12.76 -0.18
CA ASP A 121 -7.73 -13.81 -1.09
C ASP A 121 -6.83 -15.05 -0.97
N GLU A 122 -7.03 -16.06 -1.81
CA GLU A 122 -6.25 -17.31 -1.77
C GLU A 122 -4.73 -17.10 -1.88
N THR A 123 -4.29 -15.99 -2.48
CA THR A 123 -2.90 -15.76 -2.88
C THR A 123 -2.27 -14.52 -2.26
N THR A 124 -3.08 -13.48 -2.02
CA THR A 124 -2.64 -12.10 -1.79
C THR A 124 -3.29 -11.54 -0.54
N THR A 125 -2.48 -10.91 0.33
CA THR A 125 -2.97 -10.09 1.42
C THR A 125 -3.04 -8.63 0.98
N TYR A 126 -4.18 -7.98 1.16
CA TYR A 126 -4.40 -6.59 0.82
C TYR A 126 -4.53 -5.78 2.10
N VAL A 127 -3.82 -4.66 2.17
CA VAL A 127 -3.81 -3.77 3.33
C VAL A 127 -4.12 -2.35 2.88
N ASN A 128 -5.26 -1.85 3.29
CA ASN A 128 -5.53 -0.42 3.26
C ASN A 128 -5.05 0.20 4.58
N ALA A 129 -3.88 0.83 4.52
CA ALA A 129 -3.20 1.45 5.66
C ALA A 129 -3.53 2.95 5.80
N THR A 130 -4.67 3.41 5.27
CA THR A 130 -5.13 4.80 5.47
C THR A 130 -5.21 5.15 6.96
N PHE A 131 -4.44 6.16 7.39
CA PHE A 131 -4.38 6.56 8.80
C PHE A 131 -5.37 7.69 9.15
N VAL A 132 -5.97 8.34 8.14
CA VAL A 132 -6.87 9.48 8.28
C VAL A 132 -8.33 9.10 8.02
N ASN A 133 -9.29 9.91 8.50
CA ASN A 133 -10.70 9.81 8.10
C ASN A 133 -11.05 10.73 6.92
N GLU A 134 -12.32 10.78 6.51
CA GLU A 134 -12.82 11.67 5.44
C GLU A 134 -12.56 13.17 5.68
N LEU A 135 -12.30 13.57 6.92
CA LEU A 135 -11.93 14.93 7.30
C LEU A 135 -10.41 15.14 7.39
N SER A 136 -9.62 14.19 6.90
CA SER A 136 -8.15 14.15 6.97
C SER A 136 -7.59 14.16 8.40
N ILE A 137 -8.39 13.75 9.40
CA ILE A 137 -7.95 13.67 10.79
C ILE A 137 -7.27 12.31 11.01
N PRO A 138 -6.03 12.26 11.55
CA PRO A 138 -5.31 11.02 11.82
C PRO A 138 -5.93 10.28 13.00
N ILE A 139 -6.71 9.23 12.72
CA ILE A 139 -7.46 8.49 13.75
C ILE A 139 -7.17 6.99 13.76
N LYS A 140 -6.40 6.46 12.80
CA LYS A 140 -6.13 5.03 12.69
C LYS A 140 -4.65 4.73 12.95
N GLY A 141 -4.40 3.69 13.74
CA GLY A 141 -3.05 3.23 14.05
C GLY A 141 -2.42 2.43 12.92
N PRO A 142 -1.12 2.10 13.05
CA PRO A 142 -0.41 1.30 12.05
C PRO A 142 -1.01 -0.11 11.95
N VAL A 143 -0.98 -0.71 10.75
CA VAL A 143 -1.31 -2.13 10.58
C VAL A 143 -0.03 -2.95 10.79
N LEU A 144 0.00 -3.76 11.85
CA LEU A 144 1.12 -4.67 12.10
C LEU A 144 0.88 -6.02 11.42
N LEU A 145 1.80 -6.42 10.54
CA LEU A 145 1.80 -7.72 9.90
C LEU A 145 3.00 -8.55 10.34
N GLN A 146 2.83 -9.87 10.39
CA GLN A 146 3.90 -10.84 10.55
C GLN A 146 3.97 -11.75 9.34
N TYR A 147 5.17 -12.03 8.85
CA TYR A 147 5.39 -12.98 7.77
C TYR A 147 5.92 -14.31 8.34
N ILE A 148 5.13 -15.38 8.27
CA ILE A 148 5.47 -16.71 8.75
C ILE A 148 5.07 -17.74 7.70
N ASN A 149 5.96 -18.70 7.40
CA ASN A 149 5.67 -19.84 6.51
C ASN A 149 5.05 -19.45 5.16
N GLY A 150 5.48 -18.33 4.57
CA GLY A 150 5.00 -17.89 3.27
C GLY A 150 3.76 -16.98 3.30
N GLU A 151 3.22 -16.67 4.47
CA GLU A 151 1.98 -15.90 4.62
C GLU A 151 2.13 -14.67 5.51
N PHE A 152 1.40 -13.60 5.16
CA PHE A 152 1.22 -12.44 6.02
C PHE A 152 0.00 -12.61 6.92
N THR A 153 0.17 -12.40 8.22
CA THR A 153 -0.91 -12.42 9.22
C THR A 153 -0.94 -11.10 9.97
N ARG A 154 -2.15 -10.57 10.21
CA ARG A 154 -2.31 -9.36 11.02
C ARG A 154 -2.06 -9.71 12.48
N LYS A 155 -1.19 -8.93 13.14
CA LYS A 155 -1.06 -8.96 14.59
C LYS A 155 -2.06 -8.00 15.22
N GLU A 156 -2.78 -8.48 16.21
CA GLU A 156 -3.52 -7.60 17.09
C GLU A 156 -2.56 -6.88 18.05
N TYR A 157 -2.85 -5.61 18.32
CA TYR A 157 -2.20 -4.92 19.42
C TYR A 157 -2.80 -5.47 20.71
N ASN A 158 -2.00 -6.19 21.50
CA ASN A 158 -2.37 -6.49 22.88
C ASN A 158 -2.31 -5.18 23.67
N VAL A 159 -3.44 -4.46 23.74
CA VAL A 159 -3.55 -3.19 24.49
C VAL A 159 -3.51 -3.42 26.02
N PHE A 160 -3.47 -4.68 26.49
CA PHE A 160 -3.33 -5.02 27.91
C PHE A 160 -2.08 -5.86 28.18
N LYS A 161 -0.92 -5.21 28.20
CA LYS A 161 0.18 -5.57 29.10
C LYS A 161 0.73 -4.30 29.71
N THR A 162 -0.09 -3.68 30.56
CA THR A 162 0.43 -2.81 31.62
C THR A 162 0.74 -3.72 32.80
N ILE A 163 1.93 -3.49 33.34
CA ILE A 163 2.69 -4.20 34.38
C ILE A 163 1.82 -4.64 35.57
#